data_AF-A0A4R6JCZ0-F1
#
_entry.id   AF-A0A4R6JCZ0-F1
#
_cell.length_a   1.000
_cell.length_b   1.000
_cell.length_c   1.000
_cell.angle_alpha   90.00
_cell.angle_beta   90.00
_cell.angle_gamma   90.00
#
_symmetry.space_group_name_H-M   'P 1'
#
loop_
_entity.id
_entity.type
_entity.pdbx_description
1 polymer ?
#
loop_
_entity_poly.entity_id
_entity_poly.type
_entity_poly.pdbx_seq_one_letter_code
_entity_poly.pdbx_strand_id
1 'polypeptide(L)' 'MNHTQQRQWPALRSAQDLTCYGRNPRNDDPCILGQHQGPHRDDAGAEWLDDGDLARPDWLDELHDPRN' A
#
# COMPACT_ATOMS: atom_id res chain seq x y z
N MET A 1 -14.47 37.55 30.31
CA MET A 1 -13.94 37.18 28.98
C MET A 1 -14.43 35.77 28.71
N ASN A 2 -15.50 35.61 27.93
CA ASN A 2 -16.18 34.33 27.71
C ASN A 2 -15.42 33.50 26.67
N HIS A 3 -14.84 32.38 27.09
CA HIS A 3 -14.25 31.38 26.19
C HIS A 3 -15.34 30.39 25.78
N THR A 4 -16.11 30.72 24.74
CA THR A 4 -16.95 29.75 24.05
C THR A 4 -16.03 28.85 23.21
N GLN A 5 -15.48 27.82 23.85
CA GLN A 5 -14.72 26.77 23.18
C GLN A 5 -15.70 25.95 22.35
N GLN A 6 -15.85 26.31 21.08
CA GLN A 6 -16.69 25.57 20.13
C GLN A 6 -16.16 24.14 20.03
N ARG A 7 -16.98 23.15 20.42
CA ARG A 7 -16.72 21.74 20.14
C ARG A 7 -16.94 21.53 18.64
N GLN A 8 -15.89 21.81 17.87
CA GLN A 8 -15.87 21.49 16.46
C GLN A 8 -15.51 20.03 16.30
N TRP A 9 -16.21 19.34 15.41
CA TRP A 9 -15.84 17.99 15.00
C TRP A 9 -14.42 18.02 14.41
N PRO A 10 -13.54 17.05 14.72
CA PRO A 10 -12.21 17.02 14.13
C PRO A 10 -12.32 16.94 12.62
N ALA A 11 -11.53 17.76 11.92
CA ALA A 11 -11.42 17.66 10.48
C ALA A 11 -10.80 16.29 10.13
N LEU A 12 -11.62 15.38 9.60
CA LEU A 12 -11.16 14.11 9.07
C LEU A 12 -10.37 14.41 7.79
N ARG A 13 -9.03 14.32 7.86
CA ARG A 13 -8.21 14.26 6.65
C ARG A 13 -8.35 12.86 6.06
N SER A 14 -8.62 12.77 4.76
CA SER A 14 -8.47 11.51 4.03
C SER A 14 -7.09 10.93 4.36
N ALA A 15 -6.99 9.62 4.58
CA ALA A 15 -5.76 8.91 4.98
C ALA A 15 -4.60 8.96 3.97
N GLN A 16 -4.60 9.93 3.06
CA GLN A 16 -3.54 10.22 2.08
C GLN A 16 -2.19 10.54 2.74
N ASP A 17 -2.18 10.93 4.02
CA ASP A 17 -0.93 11.16 4.79
C ASP A 17 -0.23 9.84 5.19
N LEU A 18 -0.91 8.70 5.05
CA LEU A 18 -0.35 7.39 5.36
C LEU A 18 -0.03 6.66 4.05
N THR A 19 1.26 6.41 3.83
CA THR A 19 1.75 5.60 2.72
C THR A 19 1.18 4.18 2.82
N CYS A 20 0.71 3.64 1.69
CA CYS A 20 0.33 2.23 1.61
C CYS A 20 1.58 1.36 1.75
N TYR A 21 1.52 0.31 2.55
CA TYR A 21 2.65 -0.64 2.66
C TYR A 21 2.68 -1.69 1.54
N GLY A 22 1.63 -1.75 0.70
CA GLY A 22 1.59 -2.63 -0.45
C GLY A 22 2.69 -2.31 -1.46
N ARG A 23 3.51 -3.31 -1.81
CA ARG A 23 4.48 -3.25 -2.90
C ARG A 23 4.08 -4.22 -3.99
N ASN A 24 4.27 -3.82 -5.24
CA ASN A 24 3.99 -4.65 -6.39
C ASN A 24 4.92 -5.87 -6.37
N PRO A 25 4.39 -7.11 -6.32
CA PRO A 25 5.21 -8.32 -6.23
C PRO A 25 6.18 -8.55 -7.40
N ARG A 26 5.94 -7.88 -8.53
CA ARG A 26 6.71 -8.07 -9.76
C ARG A 26 7.97 -7.22 -9.82
N ASN A 27 7.92 -5.99 -9.31
CA ASN A 27 8.96 -4.97 -9.48
C ASN A 27 9.27 -4.21 -8.18
N ASP A 28 8.59 -4.52 -7.08
CA ASP A 28 8.72 -3.88 -5.77
C ASP A 28 8.28 -2.40 -5.71
N ASP A 29 7.57 -1.92 -6.73
CA ASP A 29 7.09 -0.53 -6.78
C ASP A 29 5.99 -0.26 -5.73
N PRO A 30 5.98 0.93 -5.09
CA PRO A 30 5.06 1.24 -4.01
C PRO A 30 3.64 1.52 -4.52
N CYS A 31 2.64 1.09 -3.74
CA CYS A 31 1.25 1.46 -4.02
C CYS A 31 1.01 2.97 -3.82
N ILE A 32 0.41 3.59 -4.83
CA ILE A 32 0.18 5.04 -4.88
C ILE A 32 -1.19 5.47 -4.35
N LEU A 33 -2.06 4.52 -4.00
CA LEU A 33 -3.44 4.80 -3.59
C LEU A 33 -3.58 5.27 -2.12
N GLY A 34 -2.47 5.41 -1.39
CA GLY A 34 -2.46 5.71 0.05
C GLY A 34 -2.91 4.52 0.89
N GLN A 35 -2.96 4.65 2.22
CA GLN A 35 -3.23 3.49 3.07
C GLN A 35 -4.66 2.94 2.86
N HIS A 36 -4.75 1.73 2.30
CA HIS A 36 -6.00 0.99 2.07
C HIS A 36 -5.79 -0.52 2.26
N GLN A 37 -6.88 -1.28 2.16
CA GLN A 37 -6.86 -2.74 2.03
C GLN A 37 -7.48 -3.11 0.67
N GLY A 38 -7.10 -4.25 0.09
CA GLY A 38 -7.64 -4.72 -1.18
C GLY A 38 -6.74 -4.43 -2.38
N PRO A 39 -7.30 -4.08 -3.55
CA PRO A 39 -6.51 -3.90 -4.78
C PRO A 39 -5.57 -2.70 -4.69
N HIS A 40 -4.31 -2.93 -5.01
CA HIS A 40 -3.23 -1.96 -5.07
C HIS A 40 -2.95 -1.55 -6.50
N ARG A 41 -2.27 -0.41 -6.66
CA ARG A 41 -1.84 0.12 -7.94
C ARG A 41 -0.55 0.91 -7.84
N ASP A 42 0.34 0.77 -8.81
CA ASP A 42 1.59 1.55 -8.95
C ASP A 42 1.44 2.70 -9.96
N ASP A 43 2.50 3.50 -10.12
CA ASP A 43 2.50 4.65 -11.04
C ASP A 43 2.49 4.24 -12.52
N ALA A 44 3.05 3.07 -12.84
CA ALA A 44 2.94 2.46 -14.16
C ALA A 44 1.52 1.98 -14.49
N GLY A 45 0.66 1.89 -13.47
CA GLY A 45 -0.73 1.48 -13.58
C GLY A 45 -0.95 -0.02 -13.47
N ALA A 46 0.05 -0.80 -13.03
CA ALA A 46 -0.16 -2.21 -12.74
C ALA A 46 -0.94 -2.37 -11.44
N GLU A 47 -1.82 -3.39 -11.40
CA GLU A 47 -2.72 -3.66 -10.29
C GLU A 47 -2.42 -5.03 -9.67
N TRP A 48 -2.45 -5.14 -8.34
CA TRP A 48 -2.24 -6.39 -7.60
C TRP A 48 -3.09 -6.45 -6.33
N LEU A 49 -3.19 -7.62 -5.71
CA LEU A 49 -3.90 -7.79 -4.43
C LEU A 49 -2.91 -7.83 -3.26
N ASP A 50 -3.37 -7.46 -2.07
CA ASP A 50 -2.60 -7.48 -0.80
C ASP A 50 -2.07 -8.89 -0.43
N ASP A 51 -2.56 -9.90 -1.13
CA ASP A 51 -2.16 -11.30 -1.14
C ASP A 51 -1.74 -11.90 0.20
N GLY A 52 -2.74 -12.40 0.93
CA GLY A 52 -2.53 -13.67 1.61
C GLY A 52 -2.55 -14.80 0.57
N ASP A 53 -1.38 -15.21 0.09
CA ASP A 53 -1.05 -16.58 -0.40
C ASP A 53 -0.92 -16.91 -1.92
N LEU A 54 -1.10 -16.02 -2.90
CA LEU A 54 -1.20 -16.44 -4.32
C LEU A 54 -0.44 -15.64 -5.41
N ALA A 55 0.54 -14.79 -5.08
CA ALA A 55 1.22 -13.99 -6.12
C ALA A 55 2.76 -14.03 -6.18
N ARG A 56 3.45 -14.93 -5.47
CA ARG A 56 4.83 -15.28 -5.85
C ARG A 56 4.83 -16.66 -6.51
N PRO A 57 4.83 -16.72 -7.85
CA PRO A 57 4.98 -18.00 -8.51
C PRO A 57 6.37 -18.57 -8.21
N ASP A 58 6.44 -19.88 -7.97
CA ASP A 58 7.60 -20.59 -7.43
C ASP A 58 8.87 -20.44 -8.30
N TRP A 59 8.71 -20.24 -9.60
CA TRP A 59 9.81 -20.04 -10.54
C TRP A 59 10.61 -18.74 -10.31
N LEU A 60 10.11 -17.79 -9.51
CA LEU A 60 10.83 -16.56 -9.17
C LEU A 60 11.83 -16.76 -8.01
N ASP A 61 11.72 -17.85 -7.24
CA ASP A 61 12.69 -18.22 -6.20
C ASP A 61 13.91 -18.96 -6.76
N GLU A 62 13.78 -19.60 -7.92
CA GLU A 62 14.85 -20.41 -8.53
C GLU A 62 16.01 -19.60 -9.14
N LEU A 63 15.83 -18.31 -9.39
CA LEU A 63 16.88 -17.43 -9.92
C LEU A 63 17.89 -16.95 -8.88
N HIS A 64 17.71 -17.30 -7.60
CA HIS A 64 18.55 -16.82 -6.50
C HIS A 64 19.30 -17.94 -5.76
N ASP A 65 19.59 -19.07 -6.41
CA ASP A 65 20.60 -20.01 -5.89
C ASP A 65 21.96 -19.82 -6.60
N PRO A 66 23.00 -19.28 -5.94
CA PRO A 66 24.33 -19.12 -6.51
C PRO A 66 25.21 -20.39 -6.39
N ARG A 67 24.66 -21.60 -6.23
CA ARG A 67 25.45 -22.83 -5.96
C ARG A 67 25.52 -23.83 -7.12
N ASN A 68 25.56 -23.37 -8.36
CA ASN A 68 26.14 -24.17 -9.45
C ASN A 68 27.66 -24.24 -9.33
#